data_AF-A0A758AKS4-F1
#
_entry.id   AF-A0A758AKS4-F1
#
_cell.length_a   1.000
_cell.length_b   1.000
_cell.length_c   1.000
_cell.angle_alpha   90.00
_cell.angle_beta   90.00
_cell.angle_gamma   90.00
#
_symmetry.space_group_name_H-M   'P 1'
#
loop_
_entity.id
_entity.type
_entity.pdbx_description
1 polymer ?
#
loop_
_entity_poly.entity_id
_entity_poly.type
_entity_poly.pdbx_seq_one_letter_code
_entity_poly.pdbx_strand_id
1 'polypeptide(L)'
;MIFLLNVLFRVLHMLIVLLPSQRVATPWLRQMVSDVRLMISVATDIRLAGEVLKQTSRNGGEAFPGAELLVEETLYYAAHSLGWGLCHGLSYRWPAWLIQELERRGANIDESGWCEGRSNGFRGAYELRNMVTVDH
;
A
#
# COMPACT_ATOMS: atom_id res chain seq x y z
N MET A 1 3.58 6.47 11.44
CA MET A 1 3.73 6.11 10.02
C MET A 1 2.82 6.93 9.12
N ILE A 2 1.48 6.83 9.21
CA ILE A 2 0.54 7.61 8.36
C ILE A 2 0.83 9.11 8.38
N PHE A 3 1.08 9.70 9.56
CA PHE A 3 1.45 11.11 9.68
C PHE A 3 2.68 11.48 8.83
N LEU A 4 3.74 10.69 8.91
CA LEU A 4 4.96 10.91 8.13
C LEU A 4 4.68 10.84 6.63
N LEU A 5 3.93 9.82 6.19
CA LEU A 5 3.54 9.68 4.79
C LEU A 5 2.72 10.89 4.29
N ASN A 6 1.80 11.40 5.11
CA ASN A 6 1.04 12.61 4.80
C ASN A 6 1.94 13.85 4.68
N VAL A 7 2.96 13.97 5.52
CA VAL A 7 3.94 15.06 5.42
C VAL A 7 4.73 14.95 4.11
N LEU A 8 5.25 13.75 3.80
CA LEU A 8 5.96 13.48 2.55
C LEU A 8 5.10 13.80 1.32
N PHE A 9 3.84 13.36 1.33
CA PHE A 9 2.88 13.64 0.26
C PHE A 9 2.71 15.14 0.03
N ARG A 10 2.51 15.93 1.10
CA ARG A 10 2.34 17.38 1.00
C ARG A 10 3.59 18.06 0.46
N VAL A 11 4.78 17.65 0.91
CA VAL A 11 6.05 18.19 0.42
C VAL A 11 6.22 17.90 -1.07
N LEU A 12 6.02 16.65 -1.49
CA LEU A 12 6.11 16.26 -2.90
C LEU A 12 5.08 17.00 -3.77
N HIS A 13 3.86 17.15 -3.28
CA HIS A 13 2.80 17.87 -3.99
C HIS A 13 3.15 19.36 -4.16
N MET A 14 3.69 20.00 -3.12
CA MET A 14 4.18 21.39 -3.24
C MET A 14 5.32 21.50 -4.26
N LEU A 15 6.25 20.54 -4.29
CA LEU A 15 7.33 20.52 -5.29
C LEU A 15 6.79 20.41 -6.72
N ILE A 16 5.76 19.59 -6.96
CA ILE A 16 5.12 19.49 -8.28
C ILE A 16 4.51 20.83 -8.71
N VAL A 17 3.86 21.56 -7.79
CA VAL A 17 3.24 22.85 -8.09
C VAL A 17 4.29 23.94 -8.35
N LEU A 18 5.41 23.89 -7.63
CA LEU A 18 6.46 24.92 -7.69
C LEU A 18 7.47 24.72 -8.83
N LEU A 19 7.58 23.52 -9.39
CA LEU A 19 8.53 23.22 -10.45
C LEU A 19 7.87 23.35 -11.84
N PRO A 20 8.49 24.03 -12.82
CA PRO A 20 7.96 24.14 -14.17
C PRO A 20 7.79 22.77 -14.81
N SER A 21 6.67 22.55 -15.52
CA SER A 21 6.28 21.26 -16.11
C SER A 21 7.28 20.68 -17.13
N GLN A 22 8.23 21.49 -17.60
CA GLN A 22 9.23 21.13 -18.60
C GLN A 22 10.49 20.46 -18.03
N ARG A 23 10.59 20.27 -16.71
CA ARG A 23 11.73 19.57 -16.10
C ARG A 23 11.52 18.05 -16.13
N VAL A 24 12.58 17.31 -16.47
CA VAL A 24 12.71 15.84 -16.35
C VAL A 24 12.37 15.34 -14.93
N ALA A 25 12.41 16.22 -13.93
CA ALA A 25 11.98 15.94 -12.57
C ALA A 25 10.46 15.66 -12.43
N THR A 26 9.63 16.11 -13.37
CA THR A 26 8.15 16.06 -13.23
C THR A 26 7.60 14.62 -13.26
N PRO A 27 7.99 13.74 -14.20
CA PRO A 27 7.59 12.33 -14.16
C PRO A 27 8.09 11.61 -12.90
N TRP A 28 9.33 11.88 -12.49
CA TRP A 28 9.90 11.30 -11.26
C TRP A 28 9.10 11.72 -10.00
N LEU A 29 8.77 13.01 -9.88
CA LEU A 29 7.94 13.51 -8.77
C LEU A 29 6.54 12.91 -8.78
N ARG A 30 5.90 12.78 -9.96
CA ARG A 30 4.60 12.12 -10.08
C ARG A 30 4.66 10.67 -9.61
N GLN A 31 5.74 9.96 -9.95
CA GLN A 31 5.95 8.60 -9.47
C GLN A 31 6.11 8.56 -7.95
N MET A 32 6.91 9.45 -7.36
CA MET A 32 7.04 9.55 -5.89
C MET A 32 5.70 9.82 -5.23
N VAL A 33 4.90 10.74 -5.77
CA VAL A 33 3.57 11.05 -5.25
C VAL A 33 2.62 9.84 -5.33
N SER A 34 2.66 9.10 -6.43
CA SER A 34 1.88 7.88 -6.60
C SER A 34 2.26 6.83 -5.56
N ASP A 35 3.57 6.60 -5.38
CA ASP A 35 4.11 5.67 -4.40
C ASP A 35 3.69 6.04 -2.96
N VAL A 36 3.76 7.34 -2.58
CA VAL A 36 3.31 7.78 -1.25
C VAL A 36 1.82 7.59 -1.07
N ARG A 37 0.99 7.91 -2.07
CA ARG A 37 -0.46 7.69 -1.98
C ARG A 37 -0.78 6.21 -1.76
N LEU A 38 -0.11 5.32 -2.47
CA LEU A 38 -0.22 3.88 -2.28
C LEU A 38 0.13 3.50 -0.84
N MET A 39 1.29 3.93 -0.33
CA MET A 39 1.70 3.62 1.04
C MET A 39 0.76 4.22 2.10
N ILE A 40 0.15 5.39 1.85
CA ILE A 40 -0.89 5.96 2.73
C ILE A 40 -2.12 5.08 2.75
N SER A 41 -2.59 4.61 1.58
CA SER A 41 -3.74 3.71 1.48
C SER A 41 -3.48 2.44 2.28
N VAL A 42 -2.38 1.75 1.97
CA VAL A 42 -1.97 0.52 2.66
C VAL A 42 -1.88 0.73 4.17
N ALA A 43 -1.24 1.82 4.62
CA ALA A 43 -1.13 2.12 6.05
C ALA A 43 -2.49 2.39 6.71
N THR A 44 -3.43 2.98 5.99
CA THR A 44 -4.78 3.29 6.47
C THR A 44 -5.61 2.03 6.56
N ASP A 45 -5.52 1.16 5.56
CA ASP A 45 -6.26 -0.11 5.48
C ASP A 45 -5.77 -1.08 6.57
N ILE A 46 -4.45 -1.19 6.79
CA ILE A 46 -3.87 -1.93 7.93
C ILE A 46 -4.42 -1.39 9.25
N ARG A 47 -4.46 -0.06 9.42
CA ARG A 47 -4.96 0.55 10.66
C ARG A 47 -6.44 0.21 10.86
N LEU A 48 -7.25 0.34 9.81
CA LEU A 48 -8.68 0.05 9.84
C LEU A 48 -8.93 -1.41 10.21
N ALA A 49 -8.26 -2.35 9.53
CA ALA A 49 -8.34 -3.77 9.81
C ALA A 49 -7.98 -4.07 11.29
N GLY A 50 -6.89 -3.48 11.80
CA GLY A 50 -6.50 -3.64 13.19
C GLY A 50 -7.47 -3.03 14.20
N GLU A 51 -8.09 -1.89 13.87
CA GLU A 51 -9.11 -1.24 14.71
C GLU A 51 -10.40 -2.06 14.77
N VAL A 52 -10.86 -2.58 13.64
CA VAL A 52 -12.04 -3.45 13.55
C VAL A 52 -11.80 -4.73 14.35
N LEU A 53 -10.68 -5.43 14.12
CA LEU A 53 -10.33 -6.65 14.85
C LEU A 53 -10.32 -6.43 16.37
N LYS A 54 -9.74 -5.31 16.81
CA LYS A 54 -9.69 -4.93 18.23
C LYS A 54 -11.07 -4.64 18.82
N GLN A 55 -11.97 -4.05 18.03
CA GLN A 55 -13.36 -3.80 18.45
C GLN A 55 -14.16 -5.10 18.56
N THR A 56 -14.03 -5.99 17.57
CA THR A 56 -14.68 -7.31 17.57
C THR A 56 -14.24 -8.16 18.77
N SER A 57 -12.93 -8.18 19.07
CA SER A 57 -12.39 -8.87 20.24
C SER A 57 -12.95 -8.34 21.56
N ARG A 58 -13.20 -7.02 21.66
CA ARG A 58 -13.68 -6.38 22.90
C ARG A 58 -15.17 -6.57 23.15
N ASN A 59 -15.97 -6.60 22.09
CA ASN A 59 -17.43 -6.57 22.20
C ASN A 59 -18.09 -7.94 22.04
N GLY A 60 -17.31 -9.00 21.88
CA GLY A 60 -17.79 -10.33 21.50
C GLY A 60 -18.17 -10.34 20.02
N GLY A 61 -17.76 -11.37 19.27
CA GLY A 61 -17.89 -11.43 17.80
C GLY A 61 -19.30 -11.17 17.25
N GLU A 62 -20.34 -11.34 18.06
CA GLU A 62 -21.73 -11.05 17.71
C GLU A 62 -22.06 -9.55 17.57
N ALA A 63 -21.26 -8.64 18.13
CA ALA A 63 -21.51 -7.20 18.06
C ALA A 63 -21.24 -6.57 16.69
N PHE A 64 -20.40 -7.23 15.87
CA PHE A 64 -20.04 -6.77 14.52
C PHE A 64 -20.06 -7.92 13.51
N PRO A 65 -21.25 -8.36 13.08
CA PRO A 65 -21.37 -9.39 12.06
C PRO A 65 -20.67 -8.96 10.76
N GLY A 66 -19.83 -9.84 10.22
CA GLY A 66 -19.04 -9.56 9.00
C GLY A 66 -17.71 -8.85 9.24
N ALA A 67 -17.34 -8.54 10.49
CA ALA A 67 -16.06 -7.88 10.80
C ALA A 67 -14.83 -8.72 10.40
N GLU A 68 -14.89 -10.04 10.55
CA GLU A 68 -13.80 -10.94 10.15
C GLU A 68 -13.57 -10.86 8.64
N LEU A 69 -14.62 -11.01 7.84
CA LEU A 69 -14.55 -10.86 6.39
C LEU A 69 -14.05 -9.47 5.97
N LEU A 70 -14.53 -8.40 6.62
CA LEU A 70 -14.07 -7.04 6.35
C LEU A 70 -12.56 -6.90 6.63
N VAL A 71 -12.07 -7.47 7.73
CA VAL A 71 -10.64 -7.44 8.09
C VAL A 71 -9.83 -8.21 7.05
N GLU A 72 -10.27 -9.41 6.67
CA GLU A 72 -9.62 -10.25 5.66
C GLU A 72 -9.53 -9.54 4.31
N GLU A 73 -10.65 -9.05 3.77
CA GLU A 73 -10.67 -8.36 2.47
C GLU A 73 -9.83 -7.07 2.49
N THR A 74 -10.00 -6.25 3.53
CA THR A 74 -9.25 -4.99 3.67
C THR A 74 -7.75 -5.26 3.70
N LEU A 75 -7.33 -6.25 4.49
CA LEU A 75 -5.92 -6.60 4.64
C LEU A 75 -5.37 -7.23 3.34
N TYR A 76 -6.14 -8.11 2.70
CA TYR A 76 -5.78 -8.72 1.42
C TYR A 76 -5.53 -7.68 0.33
N TYR A 77 -6.45 -6.72 0.15
CA TYR A 77 -6.31 -5.68 -0.88
C TYR A 77 -5.21 -4.67 -0.56
N ALA A 78 -4.96 -4.39 0.72
CA ALA A 78 -3.81 -3.59 1.14
C ALA A 78 -2.50 -4.29 0.79
N ALA A 79 -2.38 -5.58 1.12
CA ALA A 79 -1.22 -6.39 0.78
C ALA A 79 -1.03 -6.50 -0.74
N HIS A 80 -2.11 -6.73 -1.49
CA HIS A 80 -2.12 -6.77 -2.95
C HIS A 80 -1.61 -5.46 -3.56
N SER A 81 -2.07 -4.32 -3.06
CA SER A 81 -1.60 -3.00 -3.50
C SER A 81 -0.10 -2.81 -3.22
N LEU A 82 0.38 -3.26 -2.06
CA LEU A 82 1.81 -3.23 -1.73
C LEU A 82 2.62 -4.11 -2.68
N GLY A 83 2.18 -5.35 -2.93
CA GLY A 83 2.80 -6.27 -3.88
C GLY A 83 2.90 -5.69 -5.30
N TRP A 84 1.85 -5.02 -5.75
CA TRP A 84 1.83 -4.30 -7.02
C TRP A 84 2.91 -3.20 -7.07
N GLY A 85 2.98 -2.39 -6.00
CA GLY A 85 3.99 -1.34 -5.87
C GLY A 85 5.41 -1.91 -5.90
N LEU A 86 5.66 -3.02 -5.20
CA LEU A 86 6.95 -3.71 -5.18
C LEU A 86 7.38 -4.18 -6.58
N CYS A 87 6.47 -4.78 -7.35
CA CYS A 87 6.75 -5.16 -8.74
C CYS A 87 7.12 -3.94 -9.61
N HIS A 88 6.49 -2.80 -9.36
CA HIS A 88 6.79 -1.53 -10.03
C HIS A 88 8.00 -0.81 -9.43
N GLY A 89 8.78 -1.43 -8.56
CA GLY A 89 10.06 -0.91 -8.06
C GLY A 89 9.96 0.05 -6.87
N LEU A 90 8.88 -0.02 -6.08
CA LEU A 90 8.72 0.75 -4.84
C LEU A 90 9.94 0.60 -3.91
N SER A 91 10.49 -0.62 -3.81
CA SER A 91 11.67 -0.95 -2.98
C SER A 91 12.96 -0.26 -3.42
N TYR A 92 13.09 0.13 -4.69
CA TYR A 92 14.25 0.86 -5.19
C TYR A 92 14.14 2.37 -4.98
N ARG A 93 12.91 2.86 -4.81
CA ARG A 93 12.60 4.30 -4.72
C ARG A 93 12.40 4.80 -3.30
N TRP A 94 11.98 3.92 -2.40
CA TRP A 94 11.65 4.27 -1.02
C TRP A 94 12.55 3.56 -0.01
N PRO A 95 12.80 4.17 1.16
CA PRO A 95 13.62 3.55 2.19
C PRO A 95 13.05 2.19 2.61
N ALA A 96 13.92 1.19 2.69
CA ALA A 96 13.54 -0.19 3.03
C ALA A 96 12.79 -0.28 4.37
N TRP A 97 13.18 0.51 5.37
CA TRP A 97 12.55 0.51 6.68
C TRP A 97 11.06 0.90 6.64
N LEU A 98 10.67 1.77 5.70
CA LEU A 98 9.28 2.21 5.57
C LEU A 98 8.39 1.09 5.05
N ILE A 99 8.91 0.35 4.06
CA ILE A 99 8.25 -0.81 3.46
C ILE A 99 8.20 -1.95 4.48
N GLN A 100 9.31 -2.23 5.17
CA GLN A 100 9.37 -3.24 6.22
C GLN A 100 8.39 -2.98 7.36
N GLU A 101 8.15 -1.72 7.72
CA GLU A 101 7.17 -1.39 8.75
C GLU A 101 5.72 -1.60 8.27
N LEU A 102 5.43 -1.42 6.97
CA LEU A 102 4.12 -1.79 6.39
C LEU A 102 3.94 -3.31 6.40
N GLU A 103 4.93 -4.04 5.88
CA GLU A 103 4.95 -5.52 5.86
C GLU A 103 4.74 -6.09 7.27
N ARG A 104 5.54 -5.62 8.24
CA ARG A 104 5.46 -6.08 9.64
C ARG A 104 4.09 -5.82 10.26
N ARG A 105 3.49 -4.65 10.01
CA ARG A 105 2.18 -4.33 10.60
C ARG A 105 1.04 -5.12 9.97
N GLY A 106 1.09 -5.34 8.65
CA GLY A 106 0.11 -6.13 7.94
C GLY A 106 0.15 -7.60 8.36
N ALA A 107 1.33 -8.21 8.34
CA ALA A 107 1.54 -9.60 8.73
C ALA A 107 1.19 -9.87 10.21
N ASN A 108 1.35 -8.86 11.09
CA ASN A 108 0.94 -8.99 12.49
C ASN A 108 -0.58 -9.11 12.70
N ILE A 109 -1.42 -8.77 11.70
CA ILE A 109 -2.88 -8.90 11.79
C ILE A 109 -3.30 -10.30 11.30
N ASP A 110 -2.89 -10.66 10.10
CA ASP A 110 -3.01 -12.00 9.54
C ASP A 110 -1.87 -12.22 8.54
N GLU A 111 -0.90 -13.05 8.93
CA GLU A 111 0.30 -13.32 8.14
C GLU A 111 -0.03 -14.06 6.83
N SER A 112 -1.00 -14.97 6.88
CA SER A 112 -1.34 -15.83 5.75
C SER A 112 -2.02 -15.03 4.63
N GLY A 113 -3.10 -14.30 4.95
CA GLY A 113 -3.80 -13.44 4.01
C GLY A 113 -2.91 -12.29 3.52
N TRP A 114 -2.06 -11.74 4.39
CA TRP A 114 -1.08 -10.73 3.98
C TRP A 114 -0.08 -11.28 2.95
N CYS A 115 0.54 -12.43 3.21
CA CYS A 115 1.52 -13.03 2.29
C CYS A 115 0.89 -13.42 0.96
N GLU A 116 -0.33 -13.98 0.99
CA GLU A 116 -1.09 -14.33 -0.21
C GLU A 116 -1.43 -13.08 -1.03
N GLY A 117 -2.09 -12.09 -0.43
CA GLY A 117 -2.47 -10.84 -1.11
C GLY A 117 -1.26 -10.15 -1.73
N ARG A 118 -0.16 -10.03 -0.98
CA ARG A 118 1.10 -9.45 -1.47
C ARG A 118 1.66 -10.21 -2.67
N SER A 119 1.68 -11.54 -2.61
CA SER A 119 2.20 -12.38 -3.70
C SER A 119 1.31 -12.30 -4.95
N ASN A 120 -0.01 -12.29 -4.76
CA ASN A 120 -0.98 -12.12 -5.85
C ASN A 120 -0.86 -10.76 -6.53
N GLY A 121 -0.73 -9.68 -5.74
CA GLY A 121 -0.54 -8.34 -6.29
C GLY A 121 0.75 -8.19 -7.08
N PHE A 122 1.84 -8.79 -6.61
CA PHE A 122 3.10 -8.83 -7.35
C PHE A 122 2.98 -9.61 -8.65
N ARG A 123 2.41 -10.82 -8.59
CA ARG A 123 2.22 -11.68 -9.77
C ARG A 123 1.33 -11.02 -10.81
N GLY A 124 0.20 -10.44 -10.42
CA GLY A 124 -0.71 -9.74 -11.33
C GLY A 124 -0.05 -8.55 -12.01
N ALA A 125 0.75 -7.76 -11.27
CA ALA A 125 1.54 -6.67 -11.84
C ALA A 125 2.58 -7.18 -12.86
N TYR A 126 3.23 -8.29 -12.55
CA TYR A 126 4.26 -8.89 -13.41
C TYR A 126 3.67 -9.45 -14.71
N GLU A 127 2.55 -10.16 -14.62
CA GLU A 127 1.83 -10.71 -15.77
C GLU A 127 1.35 -9.61 -16.70
N LEU A 128 0.71 -8.55 -16.16
CA LEU A 128 0.25 -7.41 -16.95
C LEU A 128 1.41 -6.72 -17.69
N ARG A 129 2.53 -6.51 -16.99
CA ARG A 129 3.73 -5.91 -17.59
C ARG A 129 4.25 -6.73 -18.77
N ASN A 130 4.25 -8.06 -18.64
CA ASN A 130 4.77 -8.94 -19.68
C ASN A 130 3.81 -9.10 -20.86
N MET A 131 2.49 -9.03 -20.65
CA MET A 131 1.51 -9.01 -21.74
C MET A 131 1.69 -7.77 -22.64
N VAL A 132 1.91 -6.59 -22.03
CA VAL A 132 2.16 -5.33 -22.76
C VAL A 132 3.44 -5.38 -23.59
N THR A 133 4.43 -6.22 -23.22
CA THR A 133 5.70 -6.34 -23.96
C THR A 133 5.68 -7.34 -25.10
N VAL A 134 4.66 -8.19 -25.24
CA VAL A 134 4.58 -9.22 -26.29
C VAL A 134 3.85 -8.72 -27.55
N ASP A 135 3.09 -7.61 -27.44
CA ASP A 135 2.33 -7.01 -28.55
C ASP A 135 3.12 -5.96 -29.37
N HIS A 136 4.46 -5.98 -29.33
CA HIS A 136 5.36 -5.09 -30.10
C HIS A 136 6.42 -5.88 -30.86
#